data_AF-A0A1F7U5V2-F1
#
_entry.id   AF-A0A1F7U5V2-F1
#
_cell.length_a   1.000
_cell.length_b   1.000
_cell.length_c   1.000
_cell.angle_alpha   90.00
_cell.angle_beta   90.00
_cell.angle_gamma   90.00
#
_symmetry.space_group_name_H-M   'P 1'
#
loop_
_entity.id
_entity.type
_entity.pdbx_description
1 polymer ?
#
loop_
_entity_poly.entity_id
_entity_poly.type
_entity_poly.pdbx_seq_one_letter_code
_entity_poly.pdbx_strand_id
1 'polypeptide(L)'
;MKELLPQQFIFLDESGKPEVYSSGGINLVERGLASKFLVLAAVRSNDHLELRRIVGDFKTELIGDPLLKKYFSTAYSLEAFHATDDFPEIRERFYRFLNDLDIRIDVVVVDKMKCYPALRENPGRMYGVMAGQLLRDLCHQTERTEIIFSRKDSKLKLRRELETEVECVRLDYLNKHPNLRADLRLTYQHNPHYTHAGLQVADYAAFAVFKVFETGEDKWYRLVQGKIGRIQDVCNKKYFTKSNPL
;
A
#
# COMPACT_ATOMS: atom_id res chain seq x y z
N MET A 1 -4.30 -30.66 -5.36
CA MET A 1 -4.07 -29.34 -4.74
C MET A 1 -2.98 -28.65 -5.52
N LYS A 2 -3.13 -27.35 -5.83
CA LYS A 2 -2.08 -26.59 -6.51
C LYS A 2 -0.94 -26.39 -5.52
N GLU A 3 0.30 -26.66 -5.93
CA GLU A 3 1.48 -26.44 -5.11
C GLU A 3 1.60 -24.94 -4.77
N LEU A 4 1.76 -24.61 -3.49
CA LEU A 4 1.90 -23.23 -3.04
C LEU A 4 3.34 -22.78 -3.25
N LEU A 5 3.55 -21.48 -3.51
CA LEU A 5 4.89 -20.93 -3.50
C LEU A 5 5.47 -21.02 -2.06
N PRO A 6 6.78 -21.26 -1.90
CA PRO A 6 7.38 -21.49 -0.58
C PRO A 6 7.33 -20.25 0.32
N GLN A 7 7.50 -19.07 -0.25
CA GLN A 7 7.54 -17.82 0.50
C GLN A 7 7.03 -16.63 -0.33
N GLN A 8 6.45 -15.66 0.38
CA GLN A 8 6.10 -14.34 -0.15
C GLN A 8 6.33 -13.27 0.91
N PHE A 9 6.64 -12.07 0.44
CA PHE A 9 6.67 -10.83 1.20
C PHE A 9 5.56 -9.92 0.68
N ILE A 10 4.78 -9.34 1.58
CA ILE A 10 3.73 -8.36 1.27
C ILE A 10 4.05 -7.07 1.98
N PHE A 11 4.30 -6.01 1.22
CA PHE A 11 4.59 -4.67 1.71
C PHE A 11 3.35 -3.81 1.60
N LEU A 12 2.97 -3.14 2.69
CA LEU A 12 1.77 -2.31 2.74
C LEU A 12 2.12 -0.88 3.11
N ASP A 13 1.63 0.03 2.29
CA ASP A 13 1.62 1.47 2.60
C ASP A 13 0.29 2.09 2.17
N GLU A 14 0.07 3.32 2.58
CA GLU A 14 -1.14 4.07 2.29
C GLU A 14 -0.89 5.44 1.67
N SER A 15 -1.94 5.95 1.01
CA SER A 15 -2.05 7.35 0.64
C SER A 15 -3.40 7.90 1.08
N GLY A 16 -3.37 9.12 1.61
CA GLY A 16 -4.48 9.65 2.39
C GLY A 16 -4.46 9.15 3.83
N LYS A 17 -4.85 10.02 4.76
CA LYS A 17 -4.85 9.73 6.20
C LYS A 17 -6.19 9.12 6.63
N PRO A 18 -6.21 8.11 7.54
CA PRO A 18 -7.45 7.45 7.97
C PRO A 18 -8.37 8.36 8.81
N GLU A 19 -7.86 9.45 9.38
CA GLU A 19 -8.60 10.36 10.23
C GLU A 19 -9.77 11.02 9.46
N VAL A 20 -10.97 10.94 10.05
CA VAL A 20 -12.17 11.68 9.61
C VAL A 20 -12.46 12.83 10.56
N TYR A 21 -12.30 12.62 11.86
CA TYR A 21 -12.59 13.60 12.89
C TYR A 21 -11.30 14.08 13.59
N SER A 22 -11.29 15.34 14.00
CA SER A 22 -10.28 15.86 14.93
C SER A 22 -10.52 15.35 16.35
N SER A 23 -9.58 15.59 17.26
CA SER A 23 -9.75 15.31 18.70
C SER A 23 -10.95 16.04 19.32
N GLY A 24 -11.38 17.16 18.73
CA GLY A 24 -12.57 17.92 19.14
C GLY A 24 -13.87 17.49 18.45
N GLY A 25 -13.88 16.37 17.71
CA GLY A 25 -15.07 15.86 17.01
C GLY A 25 -15.42 16.60 15.71
N ILE A 26 -14.58 17.52 15.24
CA ILE A 26 -14.82 18.24 13.99
C ILE A 26 -14.54 17.31 12.81
N ASN A 27 -15.48 17.19 11.87
CA ASN A 27 -15.28 16.46 10.63
C ASN A 27 -14.27 17.18 9.73
N LEU A 28 -13.04 16.65 9.63
CA LEU A 28 -11.94 17.22 8.87
C LEU A 28 -12.15 17.08 7.36
N VAL A 29 -12.83 16.02 6.91
CA VAL A 29 -13.08 15.76 5.49
C VAL A 29 -14.07 16.78 4.93
N GLU A 30 -15.19 17.01 5.62
CA GLU A 30 -16.19 18.01 5.21
C GLU A 30 -15.66 19.44 5.25
N ARG A 31 -14.66 19.71 6.10
CA ARG A 31 -13.97 21.00 6.16
C ARG A 31 -12.88 21.17 5.11
N GLY A 32 -12.60 20.15 4.29
CA GLY A 32 -11.51 20.15 3.31
C GLY A 32 -10.12 20.17 3.96
N LEU A 33 -10.00 19.72 5.22
CA LEU A 33 -8.75 19.67 5.99
C LEU A 33 -8.12 18.27 6.01
N ALA A 34 -8.83 17.26 5.52
CA ALA A 34 -8.33 15.92 5.32
C ALA A 34 -8.81 15.39 3.97
N SER A 35 -8.04 14.45 3.40
CA SER A 35 -8.43 13.76 2.17
C SER A 35 -9.79 13.08 2.33
N LYS A 36 -10.56 12.95 1.26
CA LYS A 36 -11.79 12.17 1.26
C LYS A 36 -11.51 10.68 1.23
N PHE A 37 -10.49 10.27 0.48
CA PHE A 37 -10.13 8.87 0.30
C PHE A 37 -8.97 8.46 1.19
N LEU A 38 -8.99 7.19 1.58
CA LEU A 38 -7.84 6.43 2.06
C LEU A 38 -7.60 5.30 1.05
N VAL A 39 -6.36 5.17 0.58
CA VAL A 39 -5.94 4.14 -0.36
C VAL A 39 -4.83 3.31 0.28
N LEU A 40 -5.00 2.00 0.31
CA LEU A 40 -3.98 1.06 0.75
C LEU A 40 -3.50 0.24 -0.43
N ALA A 41 -2.18 0.13 -0.61
CA ALA A 41 -1.57 -0.73 -1.61
C ALA A 41 -0.80 -1.87 -0.93
N ALA A 42 -0.91 -3.07 -1.50
CA ALA A 42 -0.13 -4.24 -1.12
C ALA A 42 0.76 -4.63 -2.31
N VAL A 43 2.07 -4.61 -2.10
CA VAL A 43 3.07 -5.04 -3.08
C VAL A 43 3.60 -6.41 -2.67
N ARG A 44 3.47 -7.38 -3.57
CA ARG A 44 3.91 -8.75 -3.36
C ARG A 44 5.20 -9.02 -4.13
N SER A 45 6.19 -9.55 -3.42
CA SER A 45 7.45 -10.07 -3.99
C SER A 45 7.75 -11.44 -3.40
N ASN A 46 8.44 -12.29 -4.16
CA ASN A 46 8.95 -13.56 -3.64
C ASN A 46 10.38 -13.43 -3.08
N ASP A 47 11.07 -12.34 -3.40
CA ASP A 47 12.42 -12.03 -2.93
C ASP A 47 12.55 -10.54 -2.59
N HIS A 48 12.60 -10.23 -1.30
CA HIS A 48 12.75 -8.84 -0.84
C HIS A 48 14.19 -8.33 -0.90
N LEU A 49 15.19 -9.21 -0.91
CA LEU A 49 16.60 -8.83 -0.99
C LEU A 49 16.94 -8.42 -2.42
N GLU A 50 16.46 -9.17 -3.40
CA GLU A 50 16.62 -8.82 -4.81
C GLU A 50 15.86 -7.54 -5.15
N LEU A 51 14.62 -7.38 -4.65
CA LEU A 51 13.87 -6.13 -4.79
C LEU A 51 14.64 -4.94 -4.19
N ARG A 52 15.27 -5.12 -3.02
CA ARG A 52 16.10 -4.09 -2.39
C ARG A 52 17.32 -3.74 -3.25
N ARG A 53 17.98 -4.75 -3.81
CA ARG A 53 19.14 -4.56 -4.68
C ARG A 53 18.77 -3.78 -5.94
N ILE A 54 17.78 -4.25 -6.70
CA ILE A 54 17.38 -3.63 -7.98
C ILE A 54 16.89 -2.18 -7.77
N VAL A 55 16.09 -1.92 -6.73
CA VAL A 55 15.63 -0.55 -6.41
C VAL A 55 16.79 0.34 -5.94
N GLY A 56 17.75 -0.22 -5.20
CA GLY A 56 18.97 0.47 -4.79
C GLY A 56 19.88 0.85 -5.96
N ASP A 57 20.05 -0.06 -6.92
CA ASP A 57 20.82 0.16 -8.14
C ASP A 57 20.17 1.27 -8.99
N PHE A 58 18.85 1.19 -9.19
CA PHE A 58 18.10 2.23 -9.90
C PHE A 58 18.21 3.60 -9.23
N LYS A 59 18.18 3.66 -7.89
CA LYS A 59 18.38 4.91 -7.15
C LYS A 59 19.77 5.50 -7.41
N THR A 60 20.80 4.66 -7.41
CA THR A 60 22.18 5.07 -7.72
C THR A 60 22.29 5.61 -9.15
N GLU A 61 21.62 4.96 -10.11
CA GLU A 61 21.53 5.43 -11.50
C GLU A 61 20.89 6.83 -11.58
N LEU A 62 19.75 7.05 -10.93
CA LEU A 62 19.08 8.35 -10.93
C LEU A 62 19.95 9.45 -10.32
N ILE A 63 20.65 9.17 -9.22
CA ILE A 63 21.57 10.13 -8.58
C ILE A 63 22.74 10.48 -9.52
N GLY A 64 23.19 9.53 -10.32
CA GLY A 64 24.25 9.70 -11.31
C GLY A 64 23.82 10.40 -12.60
N ASP A 65 22.51 10.49 -12.90
CA ASP A 65 21.99 11.08 -14.14
C ASP A 65 22.28 12.60 -14.20
N PRO A 66 23.08 13.07 -15.18
CA PRO A 66 23.37 14.50 -15.34
C PRO A 66 22.13 15.38 -15.50
N LEU A 67 21.04 14.85 -16.07
CA LEU A 67 19.79 15.58 -16.27
C LEU A 67 19.01 15.78 -14.96
N LEU A 68 19.21 14.89 -13.99
CA LEU A 68 18.54 14.93 -12.69
C LEU A 68 19.39 15.62 -11.61
N LYS A 69 20.68 15.88 -11.88
CA LYS A 69 21.61 16.53 -10.95
C LYS A 69 21.08 17.83 -10.35
N LYS A 70 20.25 18.59 -11.10
CA LYS A 70 19.62 19.83 -10.63
C LYS A 70 18.62 19.65 -9.47
N TYR A 71 18.08 18.44 -9.28
CA TYR A 71 17.15 18.13 -8.19
C TYR A 71 17.89 17.73 -6.91
N PHE A 72 19.09 17.17 -7.03
CA PHE A 72 19.87 16.74 -5.87
C PHE A 72 20.68 17.91 -5.30
N SER A 73 20.42 18.24 -4.04
CA SER A 73 21.07 19.34 -3.32
C SER A 73 21.41 18.89 -1.90
N THR A 74 22.03 19.75 -1.10
CA THR A 74 22.17 19.50 0.35
C THR A 74 20.83 19.39 1.06
N ALA A 75 19.75 19.97 0.51
CA ALA A 75 18.41 19.92 1.07
C ALA A 75 17.57 18.72 0.56
N TYR A 76 17.97 18.10 -0.57
CA TYR A 76 17.32 16.91 -1.11
C TYR A 76 18.37 15.95 -1.65
N SER A 77 18.68 14.93 -0.85
CA SER A 77 19.37 13.72 -1.27
C SER A 77 18.31 12.62 -1.32
N LEU A 78 18.10 12.00 -2.48
CA LEU A 78 17.13 10.90 -2.63
C LEU A 78 17.57 9.71 -1.75
N GLU A 79 17.20 9.72 -0.47
CA GLU A 79 17.54 8.68 0.50
C GLU A 79 16.63 7.45 0.31
N ALA A 80 15.34 7.71 0.14
CA ALA A 80 14.30 6.75 -0.17
C ALA A 80 13.27 7.42 -1.09
N PHE A 81 12.63 6.64 -1.96
CA PHE A 81 11.54 7.13 -2.79
C PHE A 81 10.30 7.39 -1.93
N HIS A 82 9.69 8.56 -2.12
CA HIS A 82 8.43 8.93 -1.48
C HIS A 82 7.61 9.80 -2.45
N ALA A 83 6.48 9.28 -2.92
CA ALA A 83 5.75 9.82 -4.07
C ALA A 83 5.26 11.26 -3.86
N THR A 84 5.00 11.64 -2.62
CA THR A 84 4.57 13.02 -2.31
C THR A 84 5.72 14.02 -2.37
N ASP A 85 6.93 13.60 -1.98
CA ASP A 85 8.09 14.49 -1.85
C ASP A 85 8.96 14.53 -3.11
N ASP A 86 8.97 13.43 -3.87
CA ASP A 86 9.80 13.29 -5.05
C ASP A 86 9.34 14.21 -6.19
N PHE A 87 10.32 14.83 -6.85
CA PHE A 87 10.10 15.66 -8.03
C PHE A 87 9.36 14.88 -9.13
N PRO A 88 8.48 15.53 -9.93
CA PRO A 88 7.72 14.85 -10.97
C PRO A 88 8.55 14.01 -11.94
N GLU A 89 9.77 14.43 -12.27
CA GLU A 89 10.70 13.74 -13.15
C GLU A 89 11.26 12.46 -12.50
N ILE A 90 11.60 12.52 -11.21
CA ILE A 90 12.01 11.34 -10.43
C ILE A 90 10.84 10.37 -10.34
N ARG A 91 9.64 10.88 -10.03
CA ARG A 91 8.42 10.06 -9.99
C ARG A 91 8.18 9.34 -11.29
N GLU A 92 8.22 10.06 -12.41
CA GLU A 92 7.97 9.48 -13.73
C GLU A 92 8.98 8.37 -14.05
N ARG A 93 10.26 8.58 -13.74
CA ARG A 93 11.30 7.57 -13.90
C ARG A 93 11.03 6.34 -13.03
N PHE A 94 10.70 6.53 -11.76
CA PHE A 94 10.43 5.42 -10.85
C PHE A 94 9.17 4.64 -11.26
N TYR A 95 8.06 5.31 -11.61
CA TYR A 95 6.86 4.63 -12.12
C TYR A 95 7.13 3.79 -13.37
N ARG A 96 7.94 4.29 -14.30
CA ARG A 96 8.34 3.52 -15.48
C ARG A 96 9.13 2.28 -15.08
N PHE A 97 10.13 2.45 -14.22
CA PHE A 97 10.95 1.37 -13.66
C PHE A 97 10.12 0.31 -12.90
N LEU A 98 9.03 0.68 -12.22
CA LEU A 98 8.15 -0.29 -11.57
C LEU A 98 7.60 -1.35 -12.54
N ASN A 99 7.51 -1.04 -13.84
CA ASN A 99 7.07 -1.99 -14.86
C ASN A 99 8.07 -3.13 -15.13
N ASP A 100 9.33 -2.96 -14.73
CA ASP A 100 10.40 -3.94 -14.94
C ASP A 100 10.55 -4.89 -13.73
N LEU A 101 9.94 -4.55 -12.59
CA LEU A 101 10.03 -5.35 -11.36
C LEU A 101 9.13 -6.59 -11.40
N ASP A 102 9.62 -7.74 -10.91
CA ASP A 102 8.81 -8.93 -10.67
C ASP A 102 7.99 -8.79 -9.38
N ILE A 103 6.93 -7.98 -9.46
CA ILE A 103 6.03 -7.69 -8.35
C ILE A 103 4.57 -7.76 -8.81
N ARG A 104 3.66 -7.92 -7.84
CA ARG A 104 2.22 -7.76 -8.04
C ARG A 104 1.66 -6.74 -7.08
N ILE A 105 0.78 -5.88 -7.57
CA ILE A 105 0.18 -4.80 -6.79
C ILE A 105 -1.32 -5.03 -6.67
N ASP A 106 -1.85 -4.96 -5.46
CA ASP A 106 -3.28 -5.00 -5.16
C ASP A 106 -3.64 -3.77 -4.32
N VAL A 107 -4.78 -3.15 -4.60
CA VAL A 107 -5.15 -1.88 -3.95
C VAL A 107 -6.57 -1.93 -3.41
N VAL A 108 -6.79 -1.34 -2.23
CA VAL A 108 -8.11 -1.04 -1.67
C VAL A 108 -8.29 0.46 -1.58
N VAL A 109 -9.45 0.94 -2.01
CA VAL A 109 -9.84 2.36 -1.97
C VAL A 109 -11.06 2.52 -1.08
N VAL A 110 -10.99 3.49 -0.17
CA VAL A 110 -11.98 3.72 0.88
C VAL A 110 -12.49 5.16 0.78
N ASP A 111 -13.77 5.33 0.48
CA ASP A 111 -14.46 6.62 0.64
C ASP A 111 -14.79 6.78 2.14
N LYS A 112 -13.97 7.54 2.87
CA LYS A 112 -14.04 7.59 4.35
C LYS A 112 -15.41 8.03 4.84
N MET A 113 -16.13 8.87 4.09
CA MET A 113 -17.45 9.36 4.46
C MET A 113 -18.57 8.32 4.26
N LYS A 114 -18.32 7.26 3.49
CA LYS A 114 -19.24 6.14 3.29
C LYS A 114 -18.97 4.96 4.23
N CYS A 115 -17.92 5.03 5.03
CA CYS A 115 -17.65 4.04 6.06
C CYS A 115 -18.68 4.08 7.19
N TYR A 116 -18.90 2.93 7.83
CA TYR A 116 -19.69 2.83 9.06
C TYR A 116 -19.17 3.81 10.13
N PRO A 117 -20.06 4.44 10.93
CA PRO A 117 -19.67 5.41 11.96
C PRO A 117 -18.53 4.92 12.87
N ALA A 118 -18.61 3.68 13.34
CA ALA A 118 -17.60 3.07 14.20
C ALA A 118 -16.18 2.98 13.59
N LEU A 119 -16.07 2.97 12.25
CA LEU A 119 -14.77 3.08 11.57
C LEU A 119 -14.33 4.53 11.42
N ARG A 120 -15.25 5.45 11.11
CA ARG A 120 -14.95 6.89 10.98
C ARG A 120 -14.43 7.50 12.29
N GLU A 121 -14.95 7.01 13.41
CA GLU A 121 -14.57 7.44 14.77
C GLU A 121 -13.27 6.79 15.27
N ASN A 122 -12.80 5.73 14.63
CA ASN A 122 -11.59 5.01 15.03
C ASN A 122 -10.65 4.78 13.83
N PRO A 123 -9.72 5.72 13.56
CA PRO A 123 -8.84 5.65 12.38
C PRO A 123 -7.92 4.42 12.39
N GLY A 124 -7.46 3.99 13.57
CA GLY A 124 -6.64 2.78 13.70
C GLY A 124 -7.41 1.53 13.29
N ARG A 125 -8.67 1.42 13.73
CA ARG A 125 -9.57 0.34 13.33
C ARG A 125 -9.95 0.41 11.86
N MET A 126 -10.22 1.60 11.31
CA MET A 126 -10.44 1.76 9.87
C MET A 126 -9.25 1.21 9.09
N TYR A 127 -8.03 1.62 9.44
CA TYR A 127 -6.83 1.11 8.78
C TYR A 127 -6.72 -0.41 8.90
N GLY A 128 -6.86 -0.97 10.11
CA GLY A 128 -6.74 -2.42 10.33
C GLY A 128 -7.76 -3.26 9.59
N VAL A 129 -9.04 -2.85 9.60
CA VAL A 129 -10.10 -3.54 8.85
C VAL A 129 -9.81 -3.49 7.35
N MET A 130 -9.40 -2.32 6.82
CA MET A 130 -9.16 -2.16 5.38
C MET A 130 -7.89 -2.88 4.91
N ALA A 131 -6.84 -2.90 5.73
CA ALA A 131 -5.67 -3.75 5.52
C ALA A 131 -6.05 -5.24 5.52
N GLY A 132 -6.90 -5.66 6.47
CA GLY A 132 -7.47 -7.01 6.49
C GLY A 132 -8.25 -7.32 5.22
N GLN A 133 -9.09 -6.40 4.73
CA GLN A 133 -9.83 -6.59 3.47
C GLN A 133 -8.89 -6.75 2.26
N LEU A 134 -7.77 -6.01 2.24
CA LEU A 134 -6.77 -6.10 1.19
C LEU A 134 -5.98 -7.42 1.23
N LEU A 135 -5.70 -7.92 2.43
CA LEU A 135 -4.84 -9.09 2.69
C LEU A 135 -5.57 -10.43 2.71
N ARG A 136 -6.88 -10.44 2.99
CA ARG A 136 -7.65 -11.65 3.37
C ARG A 136 -7.44 -12.87 2.47
N ASP A 137 -7.28 -12.70 1.16
CA ASP A 137 -7.04 -13.77 0.18
C ASP A 137 -5.57 -13.88 -0.27
N LEU A 138 -4.76 -12.86 0.01
CA LEU A 138 -3.33 -12.84 -0.29
C LEU A 138 -2.56 -13.74 0.67
N CYS A 139 -2.98 -13.79 1.94
CA CYS A 139 -2.36 -14.61 2.99
C CYS A 139 -2.46 -16.13 2.75
N HIS A 140 -3.23 -16.58 1.77
CA HIS A 140 -3.50 -18.00 1.51
C HIS A 140 -2.84 -18.56 0.24
N GLN A 141 -1.85 -17.84 -0.32
CA GLN A 141 -1.26 -18.15 -1.62
C GLN A 141 0.13 -18.80 -1.54
N THR A 142 0.77 -18.76 -0.37
CA THR A 142 2.12 -19.28 -0.12
C THR A 142 2.18 -20.03 1.22
N GLU A 143 3.19 -20.88 1.42
CA GLU A 143 3.38 -21.58 2.70
C GLU A 143 3.79 -20.64 3.84
N ARG A 144 4.59 -19.61 3.50
CA ARG A 144 5.07 -18.58 4.40
C ARG A 144 4.80 -17.21 3.81
N THR A 145 4.21 -16.33 4.61
CA THR A 145 3.93 -14.95 4.21
C THR A 145 4.43 -14.01 5.30
N GLU A 146 5.33 -13.12 4.92
CA GLU A 146 5.76 -12.02 5.76
C GLU A 146 5.02 -10.75 5.32
N ILE A 147 4.35 -10.11 6.26
CA ILE A 147 3.52 -8.93 6.03
C ILE A 147 4.21 -7.76 6.72
N ILE A 148 4.62 -6.76 5.94
CA ILE A 148 5.40 -5.61 6.40
C ILE A 148 4.54 -4.36 6.23
N PHE A 149 4.15 -3.73 7.33
CA PHE A 149 3.42 -2.48 7.35
C PHE A 149 4.37 -1.28 7.43
N SER A 150 4.12 -0.24 6.62
CA SER A 150 4.79 1.06 6.69
C SER A 150 4.32 1.80 7.95
N ARG A 151 5.05 1.63 9.05
CA ARG A 151 4.74 2.21 10.36
C ARG A 151 6.03 2.58 11.07
N LYS A 152 6.28 3.88 11.22
CA LYS A 152 7.39 4.40 12.03
C LYS A 152 7.01 4.35 13.52
N ASP A 153 7.85 3.73 14.35
CA ASP A 153 7.85 3.85 15.83
C ASP A 153 6.46 3.79 16.51
N SER A 154 5.57 2.95 15.99
CA SER A 154 4.25 2.76 16.58
C SER A 154 4.35 2.03 17.92
N LYS A 155 3.57 2.48 18.91
CA LYS A 155 3.47 1.81 20.22
C LYS A 155 3.05 0.35 20.03
N LEU A 156 3.61 -0.56 20.82
CA LEU A 156 3.30 -2.00 20.76
C LEU A 156 1.79 -2.29 20.78
N LYS A 157 1.03 -1.51 21.58
CA LYS A 157 -0.44 -1.60 21.62
C LYS A 157 -1.08 -1.40 20.24
N LEU A 158 -0.70 -0.34 19.52
CA LEU A 158 -1.25 -0.02 18.19
C LEU A 158 -0.89 -1.08 17.16
N ARG A 159 0.32 -1.65 17.25
CA ARG A 159 0.75 -2.76 16.37
C ARG A 159 -0.13 -3.99 16.56
N ARG A 160 -0.37 -4.38 17.81
CA ARG A 160 -1.23 -5.53 18.16
C ARG A 160 -2.69 -5.30 17.78
N GLU A 161 -3.20 -4.08 17.95
CA GLU A 161 -4.56 -3.73 17.53
C GLU A 161 -4.73 -3.86 16.01
N LEU A 162 -3.75 -3.37 15.24
CA LEU A 162 -3.72 -3.55 13.78
C LEU A 162 -3.71 -5.04 13.40
N GLU A 163 -2.78 -5.82 13.97
CA GLU A 163 -2.68 -7.26 13.71
C GLU A 163 -3.98 -8.00 14.05
N THR A 164 -4.63 -7.63 15.16
CA THR A 164 -5.91 -8.22 15.57
C THR A 164 -7.02 -7.94 14.56
N GLU A 165 -7.17 -6.69 14.09
CA GLU A 165 -8.19 -6.35 13.09
C GLU A 165 -7.95 -7.06 11.75
N VAL A 166 -6.68 -7.18 11.32
CA VAL A 166 -6.29 -7.92 10.11
C VAL A 166 -6.66 -9.41 10.25
N GLU A 167 -6.33 -10.02 11.39
CA GLU A 167 -6.62 -11.43 11.65
C GLU A 167 -8.12 -11.71 11.78
N CYS A 168 -8.90 -10.84 12.41
CA CYS A 168 -10.36 -10.96 12.46
C CYS A 168 -10.94 -11.04 11.04
N VAL A 169 -10.53 -10.13 10.13
CA VAL A 169 -11.01 -10.14 8.75
C VAL A 169 -10.56 -11.40 8.00
N ARG A 170 -9.33 -11.87 8.21
CA ARG A 170 -8.81 -13.10 7.59
C ARG A 170 -9.57 -14.33 8.06
N LEU A 171 -9.84 -14.46 9.35
CA LEU A 171 -10.59 -15.58 9.91
C LEU A 171 -12.05 -15.59 9.43
N ASP A 172 -12.69 -14.43 9.34
CA ASP A 172 -14.02 -14.29 8.73
C ASP A 172 -14.05 -14.71 7.25
N TYR A 173 -12.97 -14.43 6.53
CA TYR A 173 -12.80 -14.88 5.15
C TYR A 173 -12.65 -16.40 5.07
N LEU A 174 -11.79 -17.01 5.90
CA LEU A 174 -11.63 -18.46 5.97
C LEU A 174 -12.94 -19.20 6.30
N ASN A 175 -13.74 -18.67 7.23
CA ASN A 175 -15.05 -19.25 7.57
C ASN A 175 -16.00 -19.33 6.36
N LYS A 176 -15.87 -18.39 5.41
CA LYS A 176 -16.66 -18.36 4.16
C LYS A 176 -16.01 -19.17 3.03
N HIS A 177 -14.75 -19.56 3.19
CA HIS A 177 -13.93 -20.24 2.19
C HIS A 177 -13.23 -21.47 2.80
N PRO A 178 -13.98 -22.51 3.24
CA PRO A 178 -13.45 -23.64 4.01
C PRO A 178 -12.42 -24.51 3.25
N ASN A 179 -12.31 -24.35 1.93
CA ASN A 179 -11.33 -25.06 1.11
C ASN A 179 -9.92 -24.42 1.15
N LEU A 180 -9.76 -23.25 1.76
CA LEU A 180 -8.47 -22.60 1.93
C LEU A 180 -7.73 -23.15 3.15
N ARG A 181 -6.41 -23.24 3.05
CA ARG A 181 -5.55 -23.64 4.17
C ARG A 181 -5.49 -22.53 5.22
N ALA A 182 -5.87 -22.85 6.44
CA ALA A 182 -5.80 -21.96 7.59
C ALA A 182 -4.44 -22.02 8.32
N ASP A 183 -3.68 -23.10 8.14
CA ASP A 183 -2.46 -23.47 8.86
C ASP A 183 -1.17 -22.94 8.22
N LEU A 184 -1.24 -21.76 7.59
CA LEU A 184 -0.11 -21.13 6.92
C LEU A 184 0.66 -20.22 7.88
N ARG A 185 1.98 -20.08 7.66
CA ARG A 185 2.83 -19.26 8.53
C ARG A 185 2.75 -17.80 8.13
N LEU A 186 2.12 -16.98 8.96
CA LEU A 186 2.06 -15.53 8.81
C LEU A 186 2.93 -14.84 9.86
N THR A 187 3.72 -13.85 9.45
CA THR A 187 4.48 -12.99 10.37
C THR A 187 4.24 -11.52 10.04
N TYR A 188 4.04 -10.71 11.07
CA TYR A 188 3.80 -9.27 10.94
C TYR A 188 5.04 -8.49 11.35
N GLN A 189 5.42 -7.53 10.52
CA GLN A 189 6.46 -6.56 10.80
C GLN A 189 5.93 -5.14 10.60
N HIS A 190 6.49 -4.21 11.37
CA HIS A 190 6.11 -2.80 11.35
C HIS A 190 7.40 -2.02 11.23
N ASN A 191 7.65 -1.49 10.05
CA ASN A 191 8.94 -0.92 9.69
C ASN A 191 8.73 0.50 9.15
N PRO A 192 9.66 1.44 9.41
CA PRO A 192 9.64 2.72 8.72
C PRO A 192 9.77 2.51 7.21
N HIS A 193 8.98 3.25 6.44
CA HIS A 193 8.95 3.24 4.97
C HIS A 193 10.32 3.08 4.29
N TYR A 194 11.27 3.94 4.65
CA TYR A 194 12.61 4.01 4.04
C TYR A 194 13.46 2.75 4.23
N THR A 195 13.08 1.83 5.12
CA THR A 195 13.87 0.63 5.42
C THR A 195 13.66 -0.52 4.43
N HIS A 196 12.56 -0.53 3.66
CA HIS A 196 12.26 -1.57 2.68
C HIS A 196 11.91 -0.97 1.33
N ALA A 197 12.55 -1.48 0.27
CA ALA A 197 12.23 -1.10 -1.11
C ALA A 197 10.78 -1.42 -1.48
N GLY A 198 10.20 -2.52 -0.95
CA GLY A 198 8.80 -2.86 -1.19
C GLY A 198 7.81 -1.86 -0.60
N LEU A 199 8.13 -1.20 0.53
CA LEU A 199 7.29 -0.13 1.08
C LEU A 199 7.34 1.11 0.19
N GLN A 200 8.52 1.47 -0.33
CA GLN A 200 8.70 2.53 -1.35
C GLN A 200 7.86 2.32 -2.61
N VAL A 201 7.78 1.09 -3.08
CA VAL A 201 6.89 0.73 -4.19
C VAL A 201 5.41 0.83 -3.79
N ALA A 202 5.06 0.40 -2.57
CA ALA A 202 3.67 0.44 -2.09
C ALA A 202 3.15 1.88 -1.93
N ASP A 203 3.97 2.80 -1.41
CA ASP A 203 3.67 4.24 -1.34
C ASP A 203 3.35 4.81 -2.72
N TYR A 204 4.22 4.57 -3.70
CA TYR A 204 3.99 5.01 -5.08
C TYR A 204 2.71 4.42 -5.69
N ALA A 205 2.45 3.12 -5.47
CA ALA A 205 1.24 2.48 -5.94
C ALA A 205 -0.03 3.08 -5.30
N ALA A 206 0.00 3.31 -3.98
CA ALA A 206 -1.10 3.93 -3.26
C ALA A 206 -1.32 5.37 -3.75
N PHE A 207 -0.26 6.14 -3.93
CA PHE A 207 -0.31 7.53 -4.39
C PHE A 207 -0.91 7.65 -5.79
N ALA A 208 -0.48 6.79 -6.72
CA ALA A 208 -1.00 6.79 -8.09
C ALA A 208 -2.51 6.60 -8.14
N VAL A 209 -3.04 5.64 -7.37
CA VAL A 209 -4.50 5.39 -7.29
C VAL A 209 -5.20 6.49 -6.49
N PHE A 210 -4.61 6.95 -5.39
CA PHE A 210 -5.14 8.05 -4.58
C PHE A 210 -5.38 9.31 -5.41
N LYS A 211 -4.45 9.68 -6.29
CA LYS A 211 -4.57 10.85 -7.15
C LYS A 211 -5.77 10.80 -8.11
N VAL A 212 -6.10 9.60 -8.62
CA VAL A 212 -7.29 9.37 -9.46
C VAL A 212 -8.55 9.64 -8.66
N PHE A 213 -8.68 9.05 -7.47
CA PHE A 213 -9.90 9.17 -6.65
C PHE A 213 -10.06 10.54 -5.99
N GLU A 214 -8.96 11.12 -5.49
CA GLU A 214 -9.01 12.38 -4.74
C GLU A 214 -9.12 13.60 -5.67
N THR A 215 -8.42 13.58 -6.81
CA THR A 215 -8.30 14.76 -7.69
C THR A 215 -8.67 14.52 -9.16
N GLY A 216 -8.96 13.29 -9.56
CA GLY A 216 -9.19 12.94 -10.97
C GLY A 216 -7.92 12.90 -11.83
N GLU A 217 -6.74 13.07 -11.23
CA GLU A 217 -5.46 13.06 -11.94
C GLU A 217 -4.97 11.61 -12.10
N ASP A 218 -4.89 11.13 -13.33
CA ASP A 218 -4.56 9.74 -13.63
C ASP A 218 -3.18 9.54 -14.27
N LYS A 219 -2.37 10.61 -14.39
CA LYS A 219 -1.02 10.59 -14.98
C LYS A 219 -0.19 9.42 -14.44
N TRP A 220 -0.09 9.33 -13.12
CA TRP A 220 0.74 8.32 -12.44
C TRP A 220 0.15 6.92 -12.54
N TYR A 221 -1.18 6.81 -12.38
CA TYR A 221 -1.89 5.54 -12.54
C TYR A 221 -1.64 4.92 -13.93
N ARG A 222 -1.74 5.72 -15.01
CA ARG A 222 -1.49 5.24 -16.38
C ARG A 222 -0.11 4.63 -16.58
N LEU A 223 0.90 5.08 -15.83
CA LEU A 223 2.27 4.56 -15.92
C LEU A 223 2.46 3.22 -15.19
N VAL A 224 1.61 2.87 -14.22
CA VAL A 224 1.79 1.69 -13.36
C VAL A 224 0.62 0.70 -13.40
N GLN A 225 -0.51 1.05 -14.03
CA GLN A 225 -1.71 0.20 -14.11
C GLN A 225 -1.43 -1.21 -14.62
N GLY A 226 -0.41 -1.40 -15.47
CA GLY A 226 0.02 -2.71 -15.96
C GLY A 226 0.49 -3.69 -14.87
N LYS A 227 0.96 -3.17 -13.72
CA LYS A 227 1.37 -3.96 -12.53
C LYS A 227 0.26 -4.14 -11.50
N ILE A 228 -0.80 -3.33 -11.58
CA ILE A 228 -1.93 -3.43 -10.66
C ILE A 228 -2.83 -4.59 -11.11
N GLY A 229 -2.90 -5.63 -10.27
CA GLY A 229 -3.73 -6.80 -10.49
C GLY A 229 -5.21 -6.49 -10.23
N ARG A 230 -5.49 -5.78 -9.14
CA ARG A 230 -6.85 -5.36 -8.78
C ARG A 230 -6.88 -4.05 -7.99
N ILE A 231 -8.00 -3.35 -8.11
CA ILE A 231 -8.37 -2.22 -7.24
C ILE A 231 -9.79 -2.47 -6.75
N GLN A 232 -9.96 -2.55 -5.43
CA GLN A 232 -11.26 -2.73 -4.79
C GLN A 232 -11.71 -1.40 -4.15
N ASP A 233 -12.70 -0.74 -4.73
CA ASP A 233 -13.42 0.37 -4.08
C ASP A 233 -14.47 -0.23 -3.14
N VAL A 234 -14.09 -0.37 -1.87
CA VAL A 234 -14.86 -1.15 -0.89
C VAL A 234 -16.20 -0.49 -0.58
N CYS A 235 -16.25 0.83 -0.51
CA CYS A 235 -17.45 1.56 -0.12
C CYS A 235 -18.47 1.66 -1.25
N ASN A 236 -18.01 1.69 -2.50
CA ASN A 236 -18.89 1.75 -3.68
C ASN A 236 -19.12 0.38 -4.34
N LYS A 237 -18.54 -0.69 -3.79
CA LYS A 237 -18.63 -2.06 -4.33
C LYS A 237 -18.18 -2.15 -5.78
N LYS A 238 -17.17 -1.36 -6.18
CA LYS A 238 -16.58 -1.42 -7.51
C LYS A 238 -15.28 -2.21 -7.48
N TYR A 239 -15.01 -2.91 -8.57
CA TYR A 239 -13.84 -3.74 -8.71
C TYR A 239 -13.21 -3.51 -10.08
N PHE A 240 -11.94 -3.12 -10.07
CA PHE A 240 -11.17 -2.82 -11.27
C PHE A 240 -10.05 -3.85 -11.41
N THR A 241 -9.78 -4.22 -12.66
CA THR A 241 -8.78 -5.22 -13.05
C THR A 241 -8.11 -4.76 -14.34
N LYS A 242 -7.12 -5.50 -14.83
CA LYS A 242 -6.51 -5.21 -16.14
C LYS A 242 -7.52 -5.21 -17.30
N SER A 243 -8.58 -6.00 -17.23
CA SER A 243 -9.65 -6.05 -18.24
C SER A 243 -10.79 -5.05 -17.99
N ASN A 244 -10.81 -4.39 -16.83
CA ASN A 244 -11.76 -3.35 -16.45
C ASN A 244 -11.02 -2.27 -15.63
N PRO A 245 -10.18 -1.44 -16.26
CA PRO A 245 -9.35 -0.47 -15.57
C PRO A 245 -10.18 0.69 -14.96
N LEU A 246 -9.56 1.47 -14.07
CA LEU A 246 -10.11 2.74 -13.55
C LEU A 246 -10.39 3.75 -14.66
#